data_AF-A0A4Y7Q8D6-F1
#
_entry.id   AF-A0A4Y7Q8D6-F1
#
_cell.length_a   1.000
_cell.length_b   1.000
_cell.length_c   1.000
_cell.angle_alpha   90.00
_cell.angle_beta   90.00
_cell.angle_gamma   90.00
#
_symmetry.space_group_name_H-M   'P 1'
#
loop_
_entity.id
_entity.type
_entity.pdbx_description
1 polymer ?
#
loop_
_entity_poly.entity_id
_entity_poly.type
_entity_poly.pdbx_seq_one_letter_code
_entity_poly.pdbx_strand_id
1 'polypeptide(L)'
;MATHPIHTTDPAYAAPVLRLPSPANSLSTEYGQDETTADENQMTEEQFARMCEEQIGLNRMRADEIKANKRVLLPRTTNTTEERMLHEEVMRSLRDQVAALEQEELFEAAMLRNSQAALAVQPSSRDIDVIMRSMLYPRSKPSHGTENAAFFGNGDDSGRTVEMFRHKVKGKERCRN
;
A
#
# COMPACT_ATOMS: atom_id res chain seq x y z
N MET A 1 -9.02 -46.51 -46.43
CA MET A 1 -8.14 -45.35 -46.68
C MET A 1 -8.71 -44.17 -45.91
N ALA A 2 -8.03 -43.74 -44.86
CA ALA A 2 -8.44 -42.60 -44.05
C ALA A 2 -7.21 -41.71 -43.86
N THR A 3 -7.27 -40.50 -44.43
CA THR A 3 -6.25 -39.46 -44.34
C THR A 3 -6.50 -38.64 -43.08
N HIS A 4 -5.57 -38.66 -42.13
CA HIS A 4 -5.64 -37.82 -40.94
C HIS A 4 -5.36 -36.35 -41.31
N PRO A 5 -6.19 -35.39 -40.87
CA PRO A 5 -5.93 -33.97 -41.08
C PRO A 5 -4.77 -33.52 -40.18
N ILE A 6 -3.70 -33.02 -40.80
CA ILE A 6 -2.56 -32.41 -40.10
C ILE A 6 -3.01 -31.05 -39.58
N HIS A 7 -2.89 -30.83 -38.27
CA HIS A 7 -3.23 -29.58 -37.61
C HIS A 7 -2.13 -28.53 -37.87
N THR A 8 -2.40 -27.60 -38.80
CA THR A 8 -1.47 -26.56 -39.28
C THR A 8 -1.43 -25.32 -38.37
N THR A 9 -1.24 -25.49 -37.07
CA THR A 9 -1.04 -24.36 -36.15
C THR A 9 -0.06 -24.71 -35.04
N ASP A 10 1.16 -25.13 -35.41
CA ASP A 10 2.26 -25.11 -34.46
C ASP A 10 2.92 -23.72 -34.57
N PRO A 11 2.91 -22.87 -33.53
CA PRO A 11 3.67 -21.63 -33.57
C PRO A 11 5.13 -22.00 -33.81
N ALA A 12 5.79 -21.35 -34.78
CA ALA A 12 7.19 -21.60 -35.08
C ALA A 12 8.01 -21.41 -33.79
N TYR A 13 8.38 -22.52 -33.15
CA TYR A 13 9.23 -22.50 -31.97
C TYR A 13 10.49 -21.73 -32.31
N ALA A 14 10.85 -20.77 -31.45
CA ALA A 14 12.09 -20.03 -31.59
C ALA A 14 13.25 -21.03 -31.71
N ALA A 15 14.21 -20.73 -32.59
CA ALA A 15 15.39 -21.56 -32.77
C ALA A 15 16.02 -21.88 -31.40
N PRO A 16 16.39 -23.14 -31.13
CA PRO A 16 16.98 -23.52 -29.85
C PRO A 16 18.14 -22.61 -29.49
N VAL A 17 18.08 -21.96 -28.32
CA VAL A 17 19.15 -21.11 -27.84
C VAL A 17 20.36 -22.01 -27.58
N LEU A 18 21.33 -22.01 -28.51
CA LEU A 18 22.62 -22.67 -28.35
C LEU A 18 23.42 -21.91 -27.29
N ARG A 19 23.27 -22.31 -26.03
CA ARG A 19 24.11 -21.81 -24.94
C ARG A 19 25.49 -22.45 -25.09
N LEU A 20 26.53 -21.65 -24.89
CA LEU A 20 27.88 -22.18 -24.68
C LEU A 20 27.82 -23.20 -23.53
N PRO A 21 28.54 -24.33 -23.63
CA PRO A 21 28.63 -25.26 -22.50
C PRO A 21 29.15 -24.51 -21.28
N SER A 22 28.55 -24.78 -20.10
CA SER A 22 29.05 -24.20 -18.85
C SER A 22 30.55 -24.45 -18.73
N PRO A 23 31.34 -23.47 -18.25
CA PRO A 23 32.79 -23.64 -18.09
C PRO A 23 33.11 -24.93 -17.34
N ALA A 24 33.98 -25.78 -17.90
CA ALA A 24 34.37 -27.06 -17.30
C ALA A 24 35.10 -26.92 -15.95
N ASN A 25 35.55 -25.71 -15.61
CA ASN A 25 36.23 -25.39 -14.34
C ASN A 25 35.27 -25.07 -13.18
N SER A 26 33.96 -25.33 -13.32
CA SER A 26 32.97 -24.83 -12.36
C SER A 26 32.85 -25.62 -11.04
N LEU A 27 33.78 -26.54 -10.72
CA LEU A 27 33.63 -27.46 -9.57
C LEU A 27 34.92 -27.89 -8.83
N SER A 28 36.06 -27.22 -9.02
CA SER A 28 37.16 -27.32 -8.03
C SER A 28 37.00 -26.20 -7.01
N THR A 29 36.15 -26.41 -6.01
CA THR A 29 36.27 -25.67 -4.75
C THR A 29 37.49 -26.21 -4.02
N GLU A 30 38.67 -25.70 -4.38
CA GLU A 30 39.82 -25.76 -3.48
C GLU A 30 39.48 -24.86 -2.29
N TYR A 31 38.94 -25.46 -1.23
CA TYR A 31 38.79 -24.77 0.03
C TYR A 31 40.21 -24.42 0.52
N GLY A 32 40.42 -23.15 0.89
CA GLY A 32 41.66 -22.71 1.50
C GLY A 32 41.92 -23.41 2.83
N GLN A 33 43.02 -23.05 3.49
CA GLN A 33 43.20 -23.45 4.88
C GLN A 33 42.02 -22.96 5.73
N ASP A 34 41.62 -23.76 6.71
CA ASP A 34 40.56 -23.39 7.64
C ASP A 34 40.94 -22.10 8.37
N GLU A 35 40.09 -21.09 8.26
CA GLU A 35 40.25 -19.79 8.90
C GLU A 35 39.56 -19.75 10.27
N THR A 36 38.96 -20.86 10.73
CA THR A 36 38.32 -20.96 12.05
C THR A 36 39.36 -20.73 13.14
N THR A 37 39.15 -19.71 13.97
CA THR A 37 40.09 -19.38 15.04
C THR A 37 40.04 -20.41 16.17
N ALA A 38 41.10 -20.47 16.99
CA ALA A 38 41.12 -21.37 18.15
C ALA A 38 40.03 -21.04 19.18
N ASP A 39 39.60 -19.78 19.22
CA ASP A 39 38.53 -19.31 20.10
C ASP A 39 37.16 -19.75 19.59
N GLU A 40 36.90 -19.62 18.29
CA GLU A 40 35.65 -20.11 17.65
C GLU A 40 35.46 -21.61 17.85
N ASN A 41 36.53 -22.41 17.78
CA ASN A 41 36.48 -23.84 18.04
C ASN A 41 36.12 -24.22 19.49
N GLN A 42 36.32 -23.30 20.44
CA GLN A 42 35.99 -23.51 21.86
C GLN A 42 34.61 -22.96 22.23
N MET A 43 33.95 -22.23 21.33
CA MET A 43 32.62 -21.67 21.56
C MET A 43 31.54 -22.75 21.47
N THR A 44 30.44 -22.53 22.19
CA THR A 44 29.22 -23.31 21.94
C THR A 44 28.59 -22.88 20.62
N GLU A 45 27.79 -23.77 20.03
CA GLU A 45 27.07 -23.48 18.78
C GLU A 45 26.24 -22.18 18.87
N GLU A 46 25.58 -21.94 19.99
CA GLU A 46 24.80 -20.71 20.24
C GLU A 46 25.65 -19.44 20.31
N GLN A 47 26.90 -19.55 20.78
CA GLN A 47 27.82 -18.41 20.83
C GLN A 47 28.36 -18.11 19.45
N PHE A 48 28.76 -19.15 18.72
CA PHE A 48 29.20 -19.02 17.33
C PHE A 48 28.11 -18.43 16.44
N ALA A 49 26.87 -18.92 16.56
CA ALA A 49 25.72 -18.38 15.82
C ALA A 49 25.50 -16.89 16.08
N ARG A 50 25.54 -16.44 17.34
CA ARG A 50 25.42 -15.02 17.71
C ARG A 50 26.54 -14.17 17.13
N MET A 51 27.77 -14.66 17.15
CA MET A 51 28.91 -13.99 16.54
C MET A 51 28.71 -13.82 15.02
N CYS A 52 28.30 -14.88 14.33
CA CYS A 52 27.99 -14.81 12.90
C CYS A 52 26.86 -13.84 12.60
N GLU A 53 25.76 -13.87 13.37
CA GLU A 53 24.65 -12.93 13.25
C GLU A 53 25.08 -11.47 13.44
N GLU A 54 25.98 -11.22 14.39
CA GLU A 54 26.54 -9.88 14.62
C GLU A 54 27.45 -9.44 13.47
N GLN A 55 28.28 -10.35 12.95
CA GLN A 55 29.21 -10.10 11.86
C GLN A 55 28.48 -9.77 10.56
N ILE A 56 27.43 -10.53 10.22
CA ILE A 56 26.57 -10.22 9.06
C ILE A 56 25.64 -9.03 9.33
N GLY A 57 25.54 -8.61 10.59
CA GLY A 57 24.74 -7.47 11.01
C GLY A 57 23.23 -7.70 10.87
N LEU A 58 22.76 -8.94 11.03
CA LEU A 58 21.33 -9.29 10.83
C LEU A 58 20.41 -8.48 11.74
N ASN A 59 20.87 -8.19 12.95
CA ASN A 59 20.16 -7.43 13.97
C ASN A 59 20.49 -5.92 13.98
N ARG A 60 21.26 -5.42 12.99
CA ARG A 60 21.57 -4.00 12.88
C ARG A 60 20.47 -3.29 12.11
N MET A 61 19.95 -2.20 12.68
CA MET A 61 18.98 -1.36 11.99
C MET A 61 19.55 -0.81 10.69
N ARG A 62 18.73 -0.78 9.63
CA ARG A 62 19.09 -0.15 8.37
C ARG A 62 19.19 1.38 8.51
N ALA A 63 19.94 2.02 7.62
CA ALA A 63 20.07 3.48 7.62
C ALA A 63 18.71 4.21 7.54
N ASP A 64 17.77 3.67 6.78
CA ASP A 64 16.41 4.21 6.65
C ASP A 64 15.61 4.05 7.95
N GLU A 65 15.74 2.91 8.63
CA GLU A 65 15.12 2.66 9.93
C GLU A 65 15.70 3.59 11.01
N ILE A 66 17.03 3.79 11.00
CA ILE A 66 17.69 4.75 11.90
C ILE A 66 17.15 6.16 11.65
N LYS A 67 16.97 6.55 10.38
CA LYS A 67 16.40 7.85 10.01
C LYS A 67 14.95 7.98 10.45
N ALA A 68 14.14 6.93 10.26
CA ALA A 68 12.74 6.89 10.66
C ALA A 68 12.57 6.95 12.19
N ASN A 69 13.47 6.32 12.95
CA ASN A 69 13.44 6.33 14.41
C ASN A 69 13.90 7.65 15.05
N LYS A 70 14.41 8.61 14.27
CA LYS A 70 14.75 9.94 14.79
C LYS A 70 13.48 10.66 15.21
N ARG A 71 13.41 11.07 16.48
CA ARG A 71 12.33 11.95 16.97
C ARG A 71 12.41 13.29 16.25
N VAL A 72 11.33 13.71 15.61
CA VAL A 72 11.20 15.04 15.03
C VAL A 72 11.07 16.03 16.19
N LEU A 73 12.17 16.68 16.55
CA LEU A 73 12.19 17.74 17.54
C LEU A 73 11.84 19.06 16.85
N LEU A 74 10.73 19.68 17.25
CA LEU A 74 10.38 21.02 16.81
C LEU A 74 11.31 22.05 17.50
N PRO A 75 11.70 23.13 16.82
CA PRO A 75 12.49 24.19 17.44
C PRO A 75 11.69 24.81 18.59
N ARG A 76 12.39 25.13 19.69
CA ARG A 76 11.75 25.79 20.83
C ARG A 76 11.53 27.27 20.50
N THR A 77 10.28 27.66 20.36
CA THR A 77 9.90 29.05 20.12
C THR A 77 9.93 29.85 21.44
N THR A 78 10.37 31.10 21.38
CA THR A 78 10.39 32.01 22.54
C THR A 78 9.14 32.89 22.61
N ASN A 79 8.50 33.14 21.46
CA ASN A 79 7.35 34.03 21.32
C ASN A 79 6.06 33.24 21.05
N THR A 80 4.96 33.70 21.62
CA THR A 80 3.63 33.07 21.47
C THR A 80 3.07 33.19 20.05
N THR A 81 3.45 34.23 19.31
CA THR A 81 3.06 34.42 17.90
C THR A 81 3.78 33.44 16.98
N GLU A 82 5.09 33.26 17.18
CA GLU A 82 5.91 32.28 16.45
C GLU A 82 5.44 30.85 16.74
N GLU A 83 5.07 30.56 17.98
CA GLU A 83 4.51 29.26 18.37
C GLU A 83 3.22 28.93 17.61
N ARG A 84 2.31 29.90 17.47
CA ARG A 84 1.08 29.73 16.69
C ARG A 84 1.35 29.49 15.22
N MET A 85 2.26 30.26 14.63
CA MET A 85 2.65 30.08 13.22
C MET A 85 3.28 28.72 12.97
N LEU A 86 4.21 28.30 13.84
CA LEU A 86 4.86 26.99 13.75
C LEU A 86 3.84 25.87 13.89
N HIS A 87 2.90 26.00 14.84
CA HIS A 87 1.82 25.03 15.02
C HIS A 87 0.94 24.91 13.76
N GLU A 88 0.52 26.02 13.17
CA GLU A 88 -0.30 26.02 11.96
C GLU A 88 0.45 25.40 10.76
N GLU A 89 1.73 25.71 10.61
CA GLU A 89 2.59 25.13 9.58
C GLU A 89 2.74 23.61 9.75
N VAL A 90 3.05 23.15 10.97
CA VAL A 90 3.15 21.72 11.29
C VAL A 90 1.83 21.01 11.00
N MET A 91 0.71 21.56 11.47
CA MET A 91 -0.61 20.95 11.24
C MET A 91 -0.99 20.89 9.78
N ARG A 92 -0.63 21.91 8.98
CA ARG A 92 -0.82 21.88 7.53
C ARG A 92 0.02 20.78 6.90
N SER A 93 1.32 20.73 7.18
CA SER A 93 2.21 19.70 6.64
C SER A 93 1.77 18.29 7.01
N LEU A 94 1.26 18.07 8.23
CA LEU A 94 0.75 16.77 8.65
C LEU A 94 -0.50 16.37 7.88
N ARG A 95 -1.44 17.30 7.66
CA ARG A 95 -2.64 17.03 6.84
C ARG A 95 -2.28 16.69 5.40
N ASP A 96 -1.31 17.39 4.82
CA ASP A 96 -0.85 17.15 3.46
C ASP A 96 -0.20 15.75 3.34
N GLN A 97 0.62 15.35 4.32
CA GLN A 97 1.23 14.02 4.35
C GLN A 97 0.19 12.90 4.53
N VAL A 98 -0.81 13.09 5.40
CA VAL A 98 -1.90 12.12 5.57
C VAL A 98 -2.69 11.96 4.27
N ALA A 99 -3.03 13.07 3.60
CA ALA A 99 -3.73 13.03 2.31
C ALA A 99 -2.91 12.29 1.23
N ALA A 100 -1.58 12.49 1.21
CA ALA A 100 -0.69 11.78 0.30
C ALA A 100 -0.67 10.26 0.57
N LEU A 101 -0.63 9.84 1.83
CA LEU A 101 -0.68 8.43 2.22
C LEU A 101 -2.02 7.78 1.88
N GLU A 102 -3.13 8.49 2.10
CA GLU A 102 -4.47 8.02 1.68
C GLU A 102 -4.55 7.82 0.17
N GLN A 103 -3.95 8.72 -0.62
CA GLN A 103 -3.89 8.58 -2.07
C GLN A 103 -3.03 7.38 -2.51
N GLU A 104 -1.90 7.14 -1.83
CA GLU A 104 -1.04 5.98 -2.08
C GLU A 104 -1.78 4.67 -1.75
N GLU A 105 -2.49 4.60 -0.63
CA GLU A 105 -3.33 3.44 -0.27
C GLU A 105 -4.41 3.17 -1.32
N LEU A 106 -5.11 4.20 -1.79
CA LEU A 106 -6.10 4.08 -2.86
C LEU A 106 -5.47 3.58 -4.17
N PHE A 107 -4.27 4.07 -4.49
CA PHE A 107 -3.53 3.64 -5.68
C PHE A 107 -3.12 2.17 -5.58
N GLU A 108 -2.55 1.75 -4.46
CA GLU A 108 -2.18 0.36 -4.21
C GLU A 108 -3.38 -0.58 -4.26
N ALA A 109 -4.50 -0.21 -3.62
CA ALA A 109 -5.74 -0.97 -3.64
C ALA A 109 -6.30 -1.11 -5.07
N ALA A 110 -6.26 -0.03 -5.86
CA ALA A 110 -6.68 -0.05 -7.26
C ALA A 110 -5.74 -0.92 -8.12
N MET A 111 -4.42 -0.82 -7.89
CA MET A 111 -3.42 -1.63 -8.59
C MET A 111 -3.60 -3.13 -8.31
N LEU A 112 -3.78 -3.51 -7.04
CA LEU A 112 -4.05 -4.90 -6.65
C LEU A 112 -5.34 -5.43 -7.27
N ARG A 113 -6.41 -4.64 -7.26
CA ARG A 113 -7.67 -5.01 -7.91
C ARG A 113 -7.51 -5.23 -9.41
N ASN A 114 -6.72 -4.40 -10.10
CA ASN A 114 -6.45 -4.55 -11.53
C ASN A 114 -5.55 -5.76 -11.83
N SER A 115 -4.58 -6.07 -10.95
CA SER A 115 -3.75 -7.27 -11.08
C SER A 115 -4.58 -8.57 -10.99
N GLN A 116 -5.63 -8.57 -10.16
CA GLN A 116 -6.58 -9.69 -10.04
C GLN A 116 -7.58 -9.79 -11.19
N ALA A 117 -7.71 -8.75 -12.04
CA ALA A 117 -8.61 -8.78 -13.19
C ALA A 117 -8.19 -9.83 -14.24
N ALA A 118 -6.89 -10.20 -14.30
CA ALA A 118 -6.40 -11.28 -15.16
C ALA A 118 -6.74 -12.69 -14.65
N LEU A 119 -7.08 -12.83 -13.36
CA LEU A 119 -7.53 -14.08 -12.74
C LEU A 119 -9.06 -14.18 -12.63
N ALA A 120 -9.78 -13.10 -12.92
CA ALA A 120 -11.23 -13.13 -12.96
C ALA A 120 -11.69 -14.08 -14.06
N VAL A 121 -12.55 -15.04 -13.71
CA VAL A 121 -13.19 -15.97 -14.64
C VAL A 121 -13.83 -15.15 -15.76
N GLN A 122 -13.26 -15.25 -16.96
CA GLN A 122 -13.83 -14.62 -18.14
C GLN A 122 -15.26 -15.18 -18.28
N PRO A 123 -16.31 -14.35 -18.39
CA PRO A 123 -17.67 -14.85 -18.51
C PRO A 123 -17.81 -15.56 -19.86
N SER A 124 -17.54 -16.86 -19.89
CA SER A 124 -17.67 -17.69 -21.08
C SER A 124 -19.13 -18.12 -21.24
N SER A 125 -20.01 -17.17 -21.52
CA SER A 125 -21.36 -17.47 -22.02
C SER A 125 -21.30 -17.56 -23.55
N ARG A 126 -21.98 -18.53 -24.14
CA ARG A 126 -22.15 -18.65 -25.61
C ARG A 126 -23.26 -17.74 -26.15
N ASP A 127 -24.00 -17.09 -25.26
CA ASP A 127 -25.09 -16.19 -25.61
C ASP A 127 -24.59 -14.73 -25.49
N ILE A 128 -24.54 -14.05 -26.64
CA ILE A 128 -24.04 -12.68 -26.78
C ILE A 128 -24.89 -11.72 -25.94
N ASP A 129 -26.20 -11.94 -25.81
CA ASP A 129 -27.09 -11.08 -25.04
C ASP A 129 -26.82 -11.19 -23.54
N VAL A 130 -26.45 -12.38 -23.08
CA VAL A 130 -26.05 -12.63 -21.68
C VAL A 130 -24.70 -11.98 -21.38
N ILE A 131 -23.76 -12.00 -22.33
CA ILE A 131 -22.45 -11.32 -22.19
C ILE A 131 -22.65 -9.80 -22.11
N MET A 132 -23.43 -9.23 -23.04
CA MET A 132 -23.70 -7.78 -23.06
C MET A 132 -24.41 -7.32 -21.79
N ARG A 133 -25.38 -8.10 -21.30
CA ARG A 133 -26.07 -7.81 -20.04
C ARG A 133 -25.14 -7.88 -18.82
N SER A 134 -24.20 -8.83 -18.82
CA SER A 134 -23.22 -8.97 -17.73
C SER A 134 -22.18 -7.84 -17.69
N MET A 135 -21.89 -7.21 -18.84
CA MET A 135 -20.98 -6.07 -18.94
C MET A 135 -21.63 -4.75 -18.52
N LEU A 136 -22.92 -4.58 -18.82
CA LEU A 136 -23.67 -3.34 -18.52
C LEU A 136 -24.17 -3.27 -17.07
N TYR A 137 -24.35 -4.42 -16.41
CA TYR A 137 -24.84 -4.51 -15.05
C TYR A 137 -23.98 -5.48 -14.23
N PRO A 138 -22.94 -5.00 -13.53
CA PRO A 138 -22.27 -5.84 -12.54
C PRO A 138 -23.31 -6.24 -11.48
N ARG A 139 -23.59 -7.54 -11.37
CA ARG A 139 -24.56 -8.06 -10.39
C ARG A 139 -24.05 -7.77 -8.99
N SER A 140 -24.56 -6.72 -8.35
CA SER A 140 -24.49 -6.59 -6.89
C SER A 140 -25.24 -7.76 -6.27
N LYS A 141 -24.55 -8.59 -5.50
CA LYS A 141 -25.14 -9.76 -4.82
C LYS A 141 -26.41 -9.32 -4.04
N PRO A 142 -27.58 -9.94 -4.24
CA PRO A 142 -28.70 -9.75 -3.33
C PRO A 142 -28.39 -10.48 -2.02
N SER A 143 -28.23 -9.72 -0.94
CA SER A 143 -28.32 -10.25 0.42
C SER A 143 -29.72 -10.83 0.61
N HIS A 144 -29.80 -12.13 0.91
CA HIS A 144 -31.02 -12.73 1.46
C HIS A 144 -31.28 -12.11 2.84
N GLY A 145 -32.04 -11.02 2.87
CA GLY A 145 -32.67 -10.47 4.07
C GLY A 145 -34.14 -10.82 4.02
N THR A 146 -34.56 -11.73 4.89
CA THR A 146 -35.96 -12.11 5.12
C THR A 146 -36.82 -10.90 5.47
N GLU A 147 -37.97 -10.83 4.83
CA GLU A 147 -39.05 -9.88 5.03
C GLU A 147 -39.53 -9.85 6.50
N ASN A 148 -39.72 -8.64 7.02
CA ASN A 148 -40.80 -8.30 7.95
C ASN A 148 -41.10 -6.81 7.75
N ALA A 149 -42.12 -6.52 6.94
CA ALA A 149 -42.69 -5.20 6.76
C ALA A 149 -44.04 -5.13 7.49
N ALA A 150 -44.15 -4.24 8.47
CA ALA A 150 -45.42 -3.62 8.85
C ALA A 150 -45.18 -2.33 9.66
N PHE A 151 -45.95 -1.28 9.33
CA PHE A 151 -46.54 -0.30 10.27
C PHE A 151 -45.57 0.74 10.89
N PHE A 152 -45.68 2.08 10.81
CA PHE A 152 -46.59 3.13 10.31
C PHE A 152 -45.65 4.29 9.85
N GLY A 153 -45.99 5.29 9.02
CA GLY A 153 -47.26 5.97 8.82
C GLY A 153 -47.33 7.29 9.62
N ASN A 154 -46.90 8.39 8.99
CA ASN A 154 -47.30 9.81 9.16
C ASN A 154 -46.83 10.62 10.39
N GLY A 155 -46.55 11.91 10.16
CA GLY A 155 -46.43 12.91 11.21
C GLY A 155 -45.71 14.19 10.79
N ASP A 156 -46.47 15.11 10.20
CA ASP A 156 -46.09 16.45 9.79
C ASP A 156 -45.65 17.39 10.95
N ASP A 157 -44.95 18.46 10.56
CA ASP A 157 -45.13 19.86 11.00
C ASP A 157 -44.98 20.22 12.50
N SER A 158 -43.95 21.00 12.82
CA SER A 158 -44.09 22.33 13.47
C SER A 158 -42.77 22.90 14.03
N GLY A 159 -42.42 24.09 13.53
CA GLY A 159 -41.80 25.23 14.22
C GLY A 159 -40.71 25.01 15.29
N ARG A 160 -39.47 25.43 14.98
CA ARG A 160 -38.64 26.12 15.97
C ARG A 160 -37.83 27.26 15.34
N THR A 161 -38.28 28.46 15.66
CA THR A 161 -37.72 29.76 15.29
C THR A 161 -36.71 30.25 16.35
N VAL A 162 -35.81 31.14 15.91
CA VAL A 162 -34.99 32.15 16.66
C VAL A 162 -33.85 31.54 17.50
N GLU A 163 -32.57 31.91 17.35
CA GLU A 163 -32.01 33.25 17.51
C GLU A 163 -30.80 33.59 16.63
N MET A 164 -30.89 34.78 16.03
CA MET A 164 -29.77 35.52 15.46
C MET A 164 -29.08 36.34 16.54
N PHE A 165 -27.83 36.00 16.90
CA PHE A 165 -26.99 36.92 17.65
C PHE A 165 -26.31 37.93 16.70
N ARG A 166 -27.00 39.06 16.52
CA ARG A 166 -26.38 40.34 16.15
C ARG A 166 -25.61 40.86 17.35
N HIS A 167 -24.31 41.11 17.19
CA HIS A 167 -23.59 42.05 18.03
C HIS A 167 -23.01 43.16 17.15
N LYS A 168 -23.53 44.38 17.33
CA LYS A 168 -23.08 45.58 16.64
C LYS A 168 -22.72 46.66 17.67
N VAL A 169 -21.63 47.36 17.35
CA VAL A 169 -21.21 48.72 17.70
C VAL A 169 -20.65 49.01 19.11
N LYS A 170 -19.39 49.47 19.12
CA LYS A 170 -18.93 50.84 19.51
C LYS A 170 -17.43 50.90 19.17
N GLY A 171 -16.90 51.74 18.29
CA GLY A 171 -17.19 53.16 18.11
C GLY A 171 -16.26 53.97 19.01
N LYS A 172 -15.04 54.29 18.53
CA LYS A 172 -14.26 55.42 19.07
C LYS A 172 -13.30 55.98 18.03
N GLU A 173 -13.71 57.12 17.48
CA GLU A 173 -12.88 58.09 16.77
C GLU A 173 -11.79 58.67 17.68
N ARG A 174 -10.65 59.04 17.08
CA ARG A 174 -9.80 60.24 17.35
C ARG A 174 -8.58 60.17 16.41
N CYS A 175 -8.55 60.95 15.34
CA CYS A 175 -8.03 62.32 15.22
C CYS A 175 -6.55 62.38 14.78
N ARG A 176 -6.37 62.88 13.54
CA ARG A 176 -5.31 63.77 13.01
C ARG A 176 -4.18 64.18 13.98
N ASN A 177 -2.92 64.01 13.59
CA ASN A 177 -2.13 64.89 12.72
C ASN A 177 -0.90 64.14 12.19
#